data_AF-A0A1U8B377-F1
#
_entry.id   AF-A0A1U8B377-F1
#
_cell.length_a   1.000
_cell.length_b   1.000
_cell.length_c   1.000
_cell.angle_alpha   90.00
_cell.angle_beta   90.00
_cell.angle_gamma   90.00
#
_symmetry.space_group_name_H-M   'P 1'
#
loop_
_entity.id
_entity.type
_entity.pdbx_description
1 polymer ?
#
loop_
_entity_poly.entity_id
_entity_poly.type
_entity_poly.pdbx_seq_one_letter_code
_entity_poly.pdbx_strand_id
1 'polypeptide(L)'
;MVTDQQDSSEMFKQKVEDGFGVGVILLLNVSSNILPKVIDYCRKHVEFDSKKNMDDPIEAHEEIKNWDSEYINVGVNELYHLIMAANYLHIKGLLDLTC
;
A
#
# COMPACT_ATOMS: atom_id res chain seq x y z
N MET A 1 -12.90 1.61 -43.48
CA MET A 1 -11.50 1.42 -43.02
C MET A 1 -11.21 2.59 -42.12
N VAL A 2 -11.50 2.47 -40.82
CA VAL A 2 -10.66 1.88 -39.75
C VAL A 2 -9.56 2.85 -39.35
N THR A 3 -9.82 3.50 -38.21
CA THR A 3 -8.96 4.07 -37.14
C THR A 3 -7.50 4.39 -37.43
N ASP A 4 -7.09 5.62 -37.07
CA ASP A 4 -5.83 5.88 -36.35
C ASP A 4 -5.98 7.15 -35.51
N GLN A 5 -6.50 6.99 -34.30
CA GLN A 5 -6.34 7.94 -33.21
C GLN A 5 -5.12 7.50 -32.41
N GLN A 6 -3.95 7.97 -32.83
CA GLN A 6 -2.66 7.62 -32.26
C GLN A 6 -2.13 8.81 -31.45
N ASP A 7 -1.79 8.50 -30.20
CA ASP A 7 -0.92 9.23 -29.26
C ASP A 7 -1.49 10.38 -28.40
N SER A 8 -2.37 10.00 -27.47
CA SER A 8 -2.60 10.68 -26.18
C SER A 8 -1.38 10.60 -25.22
N SER A 9 -0.16 10.88 -25.69
CA SER A 9 1.06 10.77 -24.88
C SER A 9 1.85 12.08 -24.79
N GLU A 10 1.13 13.20 -24.62
CA GLU A 10 1.75 14.49 -24.28
C GLU A 10 1.64 14.86 -22.80
N MET A 11 0.92 14.09 -21.98
CA MET A 11 0.78 14.38 -20.54
C MET A 11 1.97 13.99 -19.67
N PHE A 12 3.02 13.36 -20.21
CA PHE A 12 4.19 12.90 -19.42
C PHE A 12 5.50 13.60 -19.77
N LYS A 13 5.45 14.82 -20.31
CA LYS A 13 6.63 15.66 -20.57
C LYS A 13 6.73 16.86 -19.63
N GLN A 14 6.78 16.62 -18.32
CA GLN A 14 7.31 17.62 -17.40
C GLN A 14 8.40 17.01 -16.50
N LYS A 15 9.62 17.46 -16.78
CA LYS A 15 10.77 17.41 -15.87
C LYS A 15 10.49 18.32 -14.67
N VAL A 16 10.87 17.88 -13.47
CA VAL A 16 11.25 18.78 -12.37
C VAL A 16 12.61 18.31 -11.86
N GLU A 17 13.62 19.13 -12.12
CA GLU A 17 14.94 19.11 -11.48
C GLU A 17 14.82 19.60 -10.03
N ASP A 18 15.50 18.88 -9.14
CA ASP A 18 16.05 19.24 -7.84
C ASP A 18 15.54 20.49 -7.13
N GLY A 19 14.66 20.24 -6.16
CA GLY A 19 14.52 21.04 -4.95
C GLY A 19 13.89 20.13 -3.92
N PHE A 20 14.40 20.11 -2.68
CA PHE A 20 13.86 19.37 -1.54
C PHE A 20 12.43 19.87 -1.24
N GLY A 21 11.48 19.52 -2.09
CA GLY A 21 10.06 19.73 -1.90
C GLY A 21 9.61 18.67 -0.95
N VAL A 22 9.09 19.08 0.20
CA VAL A 22 8.25 18.24 1.05
C VAL A 22 7.38 17.44 0.10
N GLY A 23 7.65 16.13 0.01
CA GLY A 23 7.07 15.25 -0.98
C GLY A 23 5.58 15.13 -0.73
N VAL A 24 4.82 16.14 -1.17
CA VAL A 24 3.41 16.02 -1.42
C VAL A 24 3.34 15.17 -2.69
N ILE A 25 3.63 13.88 -2.51
CA ILE A 25 3.11 12.86 -3.39
C ILE A 25 1.62 13.10 -3.32
N LEU A 26 1.08 13.65 -4.39
CA LEU A 26 -0.34 13.82 -4.55
C LEU A 26 -0.91 12.40 -4.58
N LEU A 27 -1.24 11.89 -3.39
CA LEU A 27 -2.04 10.69 -3.17
C LEU A 27 -3.48 11.01 -3.61
N LEU A 28 -3.64 11.57 -4.81
CA LEU A 28 -4.90 11.91 -5.46
C LEU A 28 -5.80 10.67 -5.60
N ASN A 29 -5.22 9.48 -5.51
CA ASN A 29 -5.91 8.21 -5.65
C ASN A 29 -5.98 7.36 -4.38
N VAL A 30 -5.52 7.88 -3.22
CA VAL A 30 -5.70 7.19 -1.93
C VAL A 30 -6.66 8.01 -1.09
N SER A 31 -7.85 7.45 -0.85
CA SER A 31 -8.85 8.09 0.00
C SER A 31 -8.28 8.32 1.40
N SER A 32 -8.66 9.43 2.05
CA SER A 32 -8.11 9.83 3.36
C SER A 32 -8.33 8.81 4.47
N ASN A 33 -9.30 7.91 4.32
CA ASN A 33 -9.58 6.78 5.22
C ASN A 33 -8.69 5.55 4.96
N ILE A 34 -7.99 5.47 3.83
CA ILE A 34 -7.16 4.30 3.45
C ILE A 34 -5.71 4.49 3.89
N LEU A 35 -5.16 5.70 3.78
CA LEU A 35 -3.79 5.98 4.20
C LEU A 35 -3.53 5.63 5.69
N PRO A 36 -4.42 5.97 6.66
CA PRO A 36 -4.25 5.57 8.04
C PRO A 36 -4.19 4.05 8.21
N LYS A 37 -4.99 3.30 7.45
CA LYS A 37 -4.98 1.82 7.48
C LYS A 37 -3.65 1.28 7.00
N VAL A 38 -3.15 1.78 5.88
CA VAL A 38 -1.81 1.40 5.37
C VAL A 38 -0.72 1.67 6.42
N ILE A 39 -0.78 2.81 7.10
CA ILE A 39 0.15 3.16 8.19
C ILE A 39 0.02 2.16 9.36
N ASP A 40 -1.20 1.80 9.76
CA ASP A 40 -1.45 0.83 10.82
C ASP A 40 -0.88 -0.56 10.46
N TYR A 41 -1.06 -1.00 9.22
CA TYR A 41 -0.44 -2.23 8.70
C TYR A 41 1.08 -2.20 8.84
N CYS A 42 1.72 -1.14 8.36
CA CYS A 42 3.17 -0.99 8.46
C CYS A 42 3.66 -1.01 9.91
N ARG A 43 2.97 -0.29 10.80
CA ARG A 43 3.34 -0.24 12.23
C ARG A 43 3.25 -1.62 12.88
N LYS A 44 2.16 -2.36 12.68
CA LYS A 44 1.99 -3.70 13.26
C LYS A 44 3.09 -4.65 12.79
N HIS A 45 3.47 -4.61 11.52
CA HIS A 45 4.52 -5.48 10.97
C HIS A 45 5.93 -5.11 11.46
N VAL A 46 6.22 -3.82 11.62
CA VAL A 46 7.49 -3.37 12.23
C VAL A 46 7.58 -3.81 13.70
N GLU A 47 6.49 -3.72 14.45
CA GLU A 47 6.42 -4.20 15.83
C GLU A 47 6.62 -5.73 15.90
N PHE A 48 5.98 -6.49 15.00
CA PHE A 48 6.16 -7.94 14.90
C PHE A 48 7.60 -8.34 14.59
N ASP A 49 8.22 -7.71 13.58
CA ASP A 49 9.63 -7.96 13.22
C ASP A 49 10.59 -7.66 14.37
N SER A 50 10.26 -6.66 15.19
CA SER A 50 11.05 -6.32 16.38
C SER A 50 10.90 -7.38 17.49
N LYS A 51 9.69 -7.92 17.70
CA LYS A 51 9.39 -8.91 18.75
C LYS A 51 9.83 -10.34 18.40
N LYS A 52 9.81 -10.72 17.13
CA LYS A 52 10.25 -12.05 16.65
C LYS A 52 11.66 -12.42 17.11
N ASN A 53 12.51 -11.44 17.40
CA ASN A 53 13.88 -11.66 17.85
C ASN A 53 14.02 -11.88 19.38
N MET A 54 12.92 -11.81 20.15
CA MET A 54 12.93 -11.87 21.62
C MET A 54 12.05 -13.00 22.21
N ASP A 55 10.93 -13.35 21.57
CA ASP A 55 9.92 -14.29 22.11
C ASP A 55 9.83 -15.62 21.31
N ASP A 56 8.98 -16.56 21.75
CA ASP A 56 8.71 -17.84 21.07
C ASP A 56 8.25 -17.60 19.61
N PRO A 57 9.04 -18.01 18.60
CA PRO A 57 8.77 -17.66 17.21
C PRO A 57 7.46 -18.22 16.66
N ILE A 58 6.92 -19.29 17.26
CA ILE A 58 5.73 -19.98 16.78
C ILE A 58 4.47 -19.19 17.15
N GLU A 59 4.34 -18.80 18.41
CA GLU A 59 3.18 -18.05 18.92
C GLU A 59 3.07 -16.67 18.27
N ALA A 60 4.19 -15.96 18.12
CA ALA A 60 4.21 -14.66 17.46
C ALA A 60 3.75 -14.76 15.99
N HIS A 61 4.14 -15.83 15.28
CA HIS A 61 3.75 -16.03 13.89
C HIS A 61 2.24 -16.33 13.75
N GLU A 62 1.64 -17.02 14.71
CA GLU A 62 0.18 -17.21 14.73
C GLU A 62 -0.55 -15.90 15.05
N GLU A 63 -0.03 -15.08 15.96
CA GLU A 63 -0.62 -13.77 16.30
C GLU A 63 -0.69 -12.85 15.07
N ILE A 64 0.42 -12.69 14.34
CA ILE A 64 0.45 -11.80 13.16
C ILE A 64 -0.47 -12.32 12.05
N LYS A 65 -0.53 -13.63 11.84
CA LYS A 65 -1.39 -14.24 10.82
C LYS A 65 -2.88 -14.04 11.13
N ASN A 66 -3.27 -14.17 12.39
CA ASN A 66 -4.64 -13.92 12.81
C ASN A 66 -5.01 -12.44 12.66
N TRP A 67 -4.10 -11.56 13.07
CA TRP A 67 -4.28 -10.12 12.90
C TRP A 67 -4.43 -9.73 11.43
N ASP A 68 -3.59 -10.28 10.55
CA ASP A 68 -3.64 -10.06 9.10
C ASP A 68 -5.00 -10.46 8.51
N SER A 69 -5.50 -11.64 8.90
CA SER A 69 -6.80 -12.14 8.44
C SER A 69 -7.95 -11.24 8.89
N GLU A 70 -7.91 -10.70 10.09
CA GLU A 70 -8.91 -9.74 10.59
C GLU A 70 -8.78 -8.38 9.92
N TYR A 71 -7.54 -7.95 9.67
CA TYR A 71 -7.22 -6.65 9.08
C TYR A 71 -7.76 -6.51 7.64
N ILE A 72 -7.71 -7.58 6.83
CA ILE A 72 -8.28 -7.59 5.48
C ILE A 72 -9.76 -7.97 5.42
N ASN A 73 -10.38 -8.32 6.55
CA ASN A 73 -11.81 -8.62 6.62
C ASN A 73 -12.66 -7.33 6.59
N VAL A 74 -12.57 -6.63 5.46
CA VAL A 74 -13.20 -5.33 5.20
C VAL A 74 -14.10 -5.44 3.97
N GLY A 75 -14.90 -4.40 3.70
CA GLY A 75 -15.75 -4.37 2.51
C GLY A 75 -14.95 -4.34 1.21
N VAL A 76 -15.53 -4.87 0.12
CA VAL A 76 -14.87 -4.97 -1.21
C VAL A 76 -14.30 -3.63 -1.72
N ASN A 77 -15.03 -2.53 -1.51
CA ASN A 77 -14.56 -1.19 -1.90
C ASN A 77 -13.33 -0.74 -1.12
N GLU A 78 -13.25 -1.12 0.16
CA GLU A 78 -12.12 -0.79 1.01
C GLU A 78 -10.91 -1.65 0.67
N LEU A 79 -11.12 -2.96 0.46
CA LEU A 79 -10.10 -3.89 0.01
C LEU A 79 -9.49 -3.45 -1.33
N TYR A 80 -10.32 -3.04 -2.29
CA TYR A 80 -9.86 -2.50 -3.57
C TYR A 80 -8.93 -1.30 -3.41
N HIS A 81 -9.30 -0.34 -2.55
CA HIS A 81 -8.45 0.81 -2.30
C HIS A 81 -7.16 0.45 -1.53
N LEU A 82 -7.21 -0.55 -0.64
CA LEU A 82 -6.01 -1.08 0.02
C LEU A 82 -5.05 -1.72 -0.99
N ILE A 83 -5.54 -2.52 -1.94
CA ILE A 83 -4.74 -3.11 -3.03
C ILE A 83 -4.07 -2.01 -3.86
N MET A 84 -4.85 -1.00 -4.27
CA MET A 84 -4.34 0.13 -5.05
C MET A 84 -3.27 0.93 -4.28
N ALA A 85 -3.49 1.19 -3.00
CA ALA A 85 -2.53 1.90 -2.15
C ALA A 85 -1.26 1.07 -1.92
N ALA A 86 -1.39 -0.24 -1.68
CA ALA A 86 -0.26 -1.15 -1.52
C ALA A 86 0.63 -1.20 -2.77
N ASN A 87 -0.01 -1.29 -3.95
CA ASN A 87 0.69 -1.26 -5.23
C ASN A 87 1.39 0.09 -5.48
N TYR A 88 0.69 1.21 -5.22
CA TYR A 88 1.24 2.55 -5.44
C TYR A 88 2.41 2.89 -4.49
N LEU A 89 2.33 2.45 -3.23
CA LEU A 89 3.35 2.68 -2.21
C LEU A 89 4.43 1.58 -2.18
N HIS A 90 4.37 0.60 -3.08
CA HIS A 90 5.29 -0.54 -3.15
C HIS A 90 5.42 -1.34 -1.85
N ILE A 91 4.30 -1.53 -1.13
CA ILE A 91 4.26 -2.30 0.12
C ILE A 91 3.94 -3.77 -0.22
N LYS A 92 4.99 -4.54 -0.52
CA LYS A 92 4.88 -5.94 -0.96
C LYS A 92 4.05 -6.80 0.00
N GLY A 93 4.28 -6.70 1.32
CA GLY A 93 3.56 -7.50 2.31
C GLY A 93 2.06 -7.26 2.30
N LEU A 94 1.65 -5.99 2.18
CA LEU A 94 0.22 -5.63 2.09
C LEU A 94 -0.39 -6.10 0.78
N LEU A 95 0.35 -5.98 -0.33
CA LEU A 95 -0.13 -6.44 -1.64
C LEU A 95 -0.34 -7.96 -1.66
N ASP A 96 0.63 -8.72 -1.13
CA ASP A 96 0.56 -10.18 -1.02
C ASP A 96 -0.58 -10.62 -0.08
N LEU A 97 -0.88 -9.82 0.96
CA LEU A 97 -1.98 -10.13 1.89
C LEU A 97 -3.36 -9.93 1.25
N THR A 98 -3.48 -8.98 0.32
CA THR A 98 -4.76 -8.63 -0.31
C THR A 98 -5.10 -9.41 -1.59
N CYS A 99 -4.18 -10.23 -2.10
CA CYS A 99 -4.26 -10.96 -3.37
C CYS A 99 -4.22 -12.48 -3.17
#